data_AF-A0A926ZFW9-F1
#
_entry.id   AF-A0A926ZFW9-F1
#
_cell.length_a   1.000
_cell.length_b   1.000
_cell.length_c   1.000
_cell.angle_alpha   90.00
_cell.angle_beta   90.00
_cell.angle_gamma   90.00
#
_symmetry.space_group_name_H-M   'P 1'
#
loop_
_entity.id
_entity.type
_entity.pdbx_description
1 polymer ?
#
loop_
_entity_poly.entity_id
_entity_poly.type
_entity_poly.pdbx_seq_one_letter_code
_entity_poly.pdbx_strand_id
1 'polypeptide(L)'
;MVIYLKKATLVTGAISILVGQQIGWSNTSTDRTTNQLSMELSLNAAVLAQVPSQGGTGINYKPPNRSAPSETASGGARNYEQPAILESGDDSVIQLRGPDNTPAAPDAPPVRMQSPPRVCSENLPVLLVPQNHAGETTSGRPTFFWYMPDTQSVDFTIEKVGVDKPVFEEKLQIPKAGIIQTEIPENLPELAVGQDYLWSVSVVCGDTGGMKKVTLQAAIRRVAATQELNRRLKSARSERDRARVYAQQGFWYDALKALSSASEAKPQEQLISDDFYSLLEQVGLNQVVAKQRQNRRR
;
A
#
# COMPACT_ATOMS: atom_id res chain seq x y z
N MET A 1 9.55 -13.30 2.24
CA MET A 1 8.60 -12.89 1.16
C MET A 1 9.39 -12.24 0.04
N VAL A 2 9.13 -12.55 -1.24
CA VAL A 2 9.79 -11.87 -2.36
C VAL A 2 8.87 -10.76 -2.84
N ILE A 3 9.26 -9.52 -2.57
CA ILE A 3 8.63 -8.31 -3.10
C ILE A 3 9.58 -7.74 -4.13
N TYR A 4 9.08 -7.41 -5.32
CA TYR A 4 9.90 -6.79 -6.35
C TYR A 4 9.92 -5.29 -6.12
N LEU A 5 11.06 -4.78 -5.68
CA LEU A 5 11.33 -3.35 -5.63
C LEU A 5 11.63 -2.86 -7.05
N LYS A 6 10.75 -2.01 -7.58
CA LYS A 6 11.08 -1.20 -8.75
C LYS A 6 11.43 0.19 -8.27
N LYS A 7 12.74 0.48 -8.22
CA LYS A 7 13.23 1.86 -8.16
C LYS A 7 13.17 2.43 -9.56
N ALA A 8 12.49 3.55 -9.74
CA ALA A 8 12.51 4.30 -10.98
C ALA A 8 13.97 4.56 -11.38
N THR A 9 14.36 4.10 -12.56
CA THR A 9 15.72 4.28 -13.07
C THR A 9 15.66 5.37 -14.13
N LEU A 10 16.20 6.55 -13.82
CA LEU A 10 16.59 7.49 -14.87
C LEU A 10 17.69 6.79 -15.68
N VAL A 11 17.49 6.65 -16.99
CA VAL A 11 18.57 6.32 -17.91
C VAL A 11 19.50 7.53 -17.97
N THR A 12 20.35 7.70 -16.96
CA THR A 12 21.50 8.58 -17.04
C THR A 12 22.59 7.82 -17.77
N GLY A 13 22.71 8.09 -19.06
CA GLY A 13 23.90 7.69 -19.81
C GLY A 13 25.12 8.40 -19.25
N ALA A 14 26.15 7.64 -18.87
CA ALA A 14 27.55 7.97 -19.10
C ALA A 14 28.49 6.93 -18.46
N ILE A 15 29.32 6.37 -19.36
CA ILE A 15 30.77 6.16 -19.20
C ILE A 15 31.20 5.05 -18.22
N SER A 16 31.44 3.89 -18.81
CA SER A 16 32.34 2.86 -18.35
C SER A 16 33.70 3.44 -17.96
N ILE A 17 34.11 3.25 -16.71
CA ILE A 17 35.51 3.28 -16.33
C ILE A 17 35.94 1.83 -16.09
N LEU A 18 36.63 1.30 -17.09
CA LEU A 18 37.39 0.06 -17.02
C LEU A 18 38.77 0.39 -16.43
N VAL A 19 39.01 -0.08 -15.21
CA VAL A 19 40.35 -0.33 -14.65
C VAL A 19 40.17 -1.64 -13.87
N GLY A 20 40.79 -2.77 -14.18
CA GLY A 20 42.18 -2.97 -14.57
C GLY A 20 42.88 -3.66 -13.39
N GLN A 21 42.80 -5.00 -13.37
CA GLN A 21 43.70 -6.05 -12.83
C GLN A 21 44.81 -5.67 -11.79
N GLN A 22 45.21 -6.46 -10.78
CA GLN A 22 45.68 -7.86 -10.82
C GLN A 22 46.16 -8.33 -9.41
N ILE A 23 46.20 -9.66 -9.22
CA ILE A 23 47.13 -10.51 -8.42
C ILE A 23 47.25 -10.36 -6.88
N GLY A 24 47.18 -11.53 -6.21
CA GLY A 24 47.93 -11.81 -5.00
C GLY A 24 47.44 -13.02 -4.22
N TRP A 25 47.99 -14.22 -4.49
CA TRP A 25 47.90 -15.37 -3.60
C TRP A 25 49.12 -15.38 -2.67
N SER A 26 48.91 -15.60 -1.37
CA SER A 26 49.89 -16.28 -0.52
C SER A 26 49.23 -16.87 0.73
N ASN A 27 49.47 -18.17 0.91
CA ASN A 27 49.24 -18.93 2.13
C ASN A 27 50.11 -18.42 3.28
N THR A 28 49.60 -18.45 4.51
CA THR A 28 50.38 -18.87 5.69
C THR A 28 49.46 -19.45 6.76
N SER A 29 49.78 -20.69 7.12
CA SER A 29 49.37 -21.40 8.33
C SER A 29 49.69 -20.59 9.59
N THR A 30 48.79 -20.58 10.57
CA THR A 30 49.22 -20.69 11.98
C THR A 30 48.14 -21.37 12.81
N ASP A 31 48.57 -22.51 13.33
CA ASP A 31 48.02 -23.35 14.37
C ASP A 31 47.49 -22.56 15.58
N ARG A 32 46.27 -22.85 16.03
CA ARG A 32 45.80 -22.52 17.39
C ARG A 32 45.08 -23.73 17.96
N THR A 33 45.82 -24.40 18.83
CA THR A 33 45.37 -25.33 19.85
C THR A 33 44.22 -24.75 20.66
N THR A 34 43.02 -25.28 20.48
CA THR A 34 41.91 -25.09 21.44
C THR A 34 41.85 -26.29 22.37
N ASN A 35 42.26 -26.07 23.62
CA ASN A 35 41.96 -26.95 24.74
C ASN A 35 40.45 -27.11 24.88
N GLN A 36 39.96 -28.32 24.63
CA GLN A 36 38.57 -28.71 24.80
C GLN A 36 38.36 -29.07 26.28
N LEU A 37 37.76 -28.16 27.04
CA LEU A 37 37.20 -28.43 28.35
C LEU A 37 35.81 -29.03 28.16
N SER A 38 35.70 -30.34 28.37
CA SER A 38 34.43 -31.06 28.44
C SER A 38 33.73 -30.68 29.75
N MET A 39 32.67 -29.88 29.66
CA MET A 39 31.67 -29.78 30.72
C MET A 39 30.44 -30.56 30.30
N GLU A 40 30.26 -31.71 30.93
CA GLU A 40 29.01 -32.46 30.94
C GLU A 40 27.90 -31.58 31.55
N LEU A 41 26.87 -31.26 30.76
CA LEU A 41 25.63 -30.70 31.29
C LEU A 41 24.59 -31.83 31.34
N SER A 42 24.24 -32.18 32.57
CA SER A 42 23.19 -33.11 32.93
C SER A 42 21.84 -32.70 32.34
N LEU A 43 21.18 -33.64 31.65
CA LEU A 43 19.79 -33.53 31.24
C LEU A 43 18.88 -33.63 32.47
N ASN A 44 18.43 -32.48 32.98
CA ASN A 44 17.26 -32.43 33.84
C ASN A 44 16.04 -32.10 32.97
N ALA A 45 15.16 -33.09 32.85
CA ALA A 45 13.85 -32.98 32.22
C ALA A 45 13.03 -31.88 32.91
N ALA A 46 12.57 -30.91 32.14
CA ALA A 46 11.58 -29.93 32.57
C ALA A 46 10.47 -29.83 31.52
N VAL A 47 9.33 -30.41 31.88
CA VAL A 47 7.97 -29.91 31.64
C VAL A 47 7.65 -29.47 30.21
N LEU A 48 7.00 -30.37 29.47
CA LEU A 48 6.13 -30.03 28.34
C LEU A 48 4.99 -29.14 28.83
N ALA A 49 5.22 -27.84 28.88
CA ALA A 49 4.12 -26.88 28.80
C ALA A 49 3.66 -26.89 27.34
N GLN A 50 2.47 -27.47 27.08
CA GLN A 50 1.77 -27.25 25.83
C GLN A 50 1.60 -25.73 25.63
N VAL A 51 2.40 -25.18 24.72
CA VAL A 51 2.19 -23.86 24.15
C VAL A 51 0.85 -23.91 23.43
N PRO A 52 -0.16 -23.13 23.83
CA PRO A 52 -1.39 -23.02 23.05
C PRO A 52 -1.01 -22.43 21.69
N SER A 53 -1.42 -23.09 20.61
CA SER A 53 -1.32 -22.58 19.25
C SER A 53 -2.15 -21.30 19.10
N GLN A 54 -1.56 -20.14 19.43
CA GLN A 54 -2.11 -18.83 19.10
C GLN A 54 -1.71 -18.50 17.66
N GLY A 55 -2.41 -19.13 16.70
CA GLY A 55 -2.28 -18.89 15.26
C GLY A 55 -2.90 -17.56 14.81
N GLY A 56 -2.65 -16.48 15.54
CA GLY A 56 -3.05 -15.12 15.19
C GLY A 56 -1.81 -14.24 15.12
N THR A 57 -1.56 -13.62 13.97
CA THR A 57 -0.52 -12.58 13.85
C THR A 57 -0.88 -11.41 14.76
N GLY A 58 0.07 -10.94 15.59
CA GLY A 58 -0.17 -9.86 16.56
C GLY A 58 -0.36 -8.46 15.94
N ILE A 59 -0.58 -8.37 14.63
CA ILE A 59 -0.81 -7.13 13.89
C ILE A 59 -2.30 -6.93 13.62
N ASN A 60 -2.82 -5.75 13.95
CA ASN A 60 -4.22 -5.41 13.78
C ASN A 60 -4.31 -4.00 13.18
N TYR A 61 -4.92 -3.91 12.00
CA TYR A 61 -5.16 -2.66 11.31
C TYR A 61 -6.42 -2.00 11.83
N LYS A 62 -6.30 -0.75 12.28
CA LYS A 62 -7.42 0.08 12.70
C LYS A 62 -7.62 1.19 11.67
N PRO A 63 -8.69 1.14 10.86
CA PRO A 63 -8.99 2.20 9.93
C PRO A 63 -9.01 3.57 10.62
N PRO A 64 -8.50 4.63 9.98
CA PRO A 64 -8.60 5.97 10.54
C PRO A 64 -10.08 6.33 10.74
N ASN A 65 -10.40 6.87 11.92
CA ASN A 65 -11.76 7.34 12.22
C ASN A 65 -12.00 8.65 11.49
N ARG A 66 -12.35 8.57 10.20
CA ARG A 66 -13.02 9.67 9.53
C ARG A 66 -14.46 9.63 9.99
N SER A 67 -14.79 10.45 10.99
CA SER A 67 -16.17 10.73 11.31
C SER A 67 -16.88 11.03 9.98
N ALA A 68 -17.94 10.27 9.65
CA ALA A 68 -18.94 10.79 8.73
C ALA A 68 -19.33 12.19 9.23
N PRO A 69 -19.69 13.15 8.35
CA PRO A 69 -20.06 14.48 8.80
C PRO A 69 -21.03 14.35 9.97
N SER A 70 -20.68 14.95 11.10
CA SER A 70 -21.55 14.94 12.26
C SER A 70 -22.81 15.67 11.81
N GLU A 71 -23.91 14.95 11.59
CA GLU A 71 -25.22 15.57 11.51
C GLU A 71 -25.47 16.22 12.87
N THR A 72 -25.08 17.48 12.98
CA THR A 72 -25.44 18.34 14.08
C THR A 72 -26.82 18.87 13.76
N ALA A 73 -27.81 18.20 14.36
CA ALA A 73 -29.09 18.72 14.82
C ALA A 73 -29.64 19.98 14.13
N SER A 74 -30.70 19.81 13.35
CA SER A 74 -31.92 20.58 13.59
C SER A 74 -33.12 19.81 13.08
N GLY A 75 -33.93 19.34 14.03
CA GLY A 75 -35.22 18.73 13.76
C GLY A 75 -36.20 19.71 13.09
N GLY A 76 -37.15 19.14 12.37
CA GLY A 76 -38.21 19.88 11.72
C GLY A 76 -39.18 18.93 11.03
N ALA A 77 -39.85 18.08 11.81
CA ALA A 77 -41.05 17.40 11.32
C ALA A 77 -42.14 18.45 11.06
N ARG A 78 -42.59 18.60 9.81
CA ARG A 78 -43.91 19.15 9.50
C ARG A 78 -44.55 18.37 8.36
N ASN A 79 -45.55 17.58 8.78
CA ASN A 79 -46.81 17.23 8.15
C ASN A 79 -46.86 17.16 6.62
N TYR A 80 -47.15 15.94 6.17
CA TYR A 80 -47.76 15.67 4.89
C TYR A 80 -49.15 16.34 4.86
N GLU A 81 -49.28 17.43 4.10
CA GLU A 81 -50.57 17.94 3.65
C GLU A 81 -50.58 17.88 2.13
N GLN A 82 -51.58 17.20 1.59
CA GLN A 82 -51.74 16.88 0.19
C GLN A 82 -51.89 18.16 -0.65
N PRO A 83 -51.18 18.33 -1.78
CA PRO A 83 -51.30 19.55 -2.56
C PRO A 83 -52.63 19.56 -3.35
N ALA A 84 -53.38 20.64 -3.17
CA ALA A 84 -54.40 21.07 -4.11
C ALA A 84 -53.71 21.56 -5.40
N ILE A 85 -54.22 21.08 -6.53
CA ILE A 85 -53.78 21.48 -7.87
C ILE A 85 -54.26 22.92 -8.14
N LEU A 86 -53.33 23.80 -8.53
CA LEU A 86 -53.62 24.94 -9.37
C LEU A 86 -52.55 25.03 -10.46
N GLU A 87 -53.01 24.91 -11.70
CA GLU A 87 -52.26 25.07 -12.94
C GLU A 87 -51.96 26.55 -13.24
N SER A 88 -51.12 26.74 -14.27
CA SER A 88 -50.68 27.99 -14.94
C SER A 88 -49.53 28.71 -14.22
N GLY A 89 -48.49 29.19 -14.89
CA GLY A 89 -48.16 29.29 -16.31
C GLY A 89 -47.00 30.29 -16.40
N ASP A 90 -45.97 29.92 -17.16
CA ASP A 90 -44.86 30.70 -17.73
C ASP A 90 -44.14 31.85 -16.98
N ASP A 91 -42.83 31.88 -17.23
CA ASP A 91 -41.87 32.98 -17.16
C ASP A 91 -41.33 33.53 -15.82
N SER A 92 -39.99 33.41 -15.71
CA SER A 92 -39.01 34.37 -15.13
C SER A 92 -38.57 34.29 -13.65
N VAL A 93 -37.27 33.95 -13.49
CA VAL A 93 -36.29 34.41 -12.45
C VAL A 93 -36.55 33.87 -11.03
N ILE A 94 -35.60 33.24 -10.31
CA ILE A 94 -34.60 33.89 -9.43
C ILE A 94 -33.39 32.96 -9.24
N GLN A 95 -32.19 33.44 -9.57
CA GLN A 95 -30.95 32.87 -9.05
C GLN A 95 -30.84 33.19 -7.56
N LEU A 96 -31.01 32.17 -6.72
CA LEU A 96 -30.59 32.22 -5.32
C LEU A 96 -29.13 31.78 -5.25
N ARG A 97 -28.22 32.77 -5.31
CA ARG A 97 -26.84 32.65 -4.86
C ARG A 97 -26.85 32.34 -3.36
N GLY A 98 -26.68 31.08 -3.00
CA GLY A 98 -26.21 30.69 -1.67
C GLY A 98 -24.71 30.97 -1.54
N PRO A 99 -24.18 31.21 -0.33
CA PRO A 99 -22.76 31.44 -0.16
C PRO A 99 -21.99 30.14 -0.42
N ASP A 100 -21.38 30.05 -1.61
CA ASP A 100 -20.33 29.08 -1.92
C ASP A 100 -19.13 29.35 -1.01
N ASN A 101 -19.06 28.67 0.13
CA ASN A 101 -17.85 28.54 0.95
C ASN A 101 -17.94 27.29 1.84
N THR A 102 -17.97 26.12 1.21
CA THR A 102 -17.55 24.88 1.87
C THR A 102 -16.84 24.02 0.83
N PRO A 103 -15.53 23.73 0.97
CA PRO A 103 -14.90 22.70 0.16
C PRO A 103 -15.61 21.38 0.50
N ALA A 104 -16.34 20.83 -0.47
CA ALA A 104 -16.81 19.46 -0.40
C ALA A 104 -15.62 18.57 -0.03
N ALA A 105 -15.82 17.68 0.96
CA ALA A 105 -14.90 16.58 1.18
C ALA A 105 -14.70 15.86 -0.17
N PRO A 106 -13.49 15.44 -0.56
CA PRO A 106 -13.33 14.88 -1.90
C PRO A 106 -14.10 13.57 -2.00
N ASP A 107 -15.14 13.57 -2.83
CA ASP A 107 -16.02 12.47 -3.21
C ASP A 107 -15.31 11.38 -4.04
N ALA A 108 -14.02 11.15 -3.83
CA ALA A 108 -13.29 10.07 -4.49
C ALA A 108 -13.60 8.75 -3.77
N PRO A 109 -14.29 7.79 -4.41
CA PRO A 109 -14.50 6.47 -3.83
C PRO A 109 -13.15 5.79 -3.55
N PRO A 110 -13.03 5.00 -2.47
CA PRO A 110 -11.75 4.50 -1.95
C PRO A 110 -10.95 3.67 -2.96
N VAL A 111 -11.66 2.91 -3.79
CA VAL A 111 -11.12 2.18 -4.94
C VAL A 111 -12.10 2.33 -6.09
N ARG A 112 -11.60 2.66 -7.28
CA ARG A 112 -12.37 2.70 -8.51
C ARG A 112 -11.71 1.82 -9.56
N MET A 113 -12.50 0.91 -10.13
CA MET A 113 -12.12 0.15 -11.31
C MET A 113 -13.14 0.48 -12.41
N GLN A 114 -12.66 0.89 -13.59
CA GLN A 114 -13.52 0.97 -14.76
C GLN A 114 -13.97 -0.46 -15.12
N SER A 115 -15.25 -0.66 -15.46
CA SER A 115 -15.79 -2.00 -15.78
C SER A 115 -14.90 -2.70 -16.80
N PRO A 116 -14.23 -3.81 -16.42
CA PRO A 116 -13.23 -4.38 -17.29
C PRO A 116 -13.92 -5.02 -18.50
N PRO A 117 -13.42 -4.81 -19.73
CA PRO A 117 -13.88 -5.58 -20.87
C PRO A 117 -13.60 -7.06 -20.63
N ARG A 118 -14.45 -7.96 -21.14
CA ARG A 118 -14.28 -9.43 -21.01
C ARG A 118 -12.88 -9.91 -21.42
N VAL A 119 -12.22 -9.16 -22.31
CA VAL A 119 -10.87 -9.38 -22.82
C VAL A 119 -9.78 -9.27 -21.74
N CYS A 120 -10.01 -8.55 -20.65
CA CYS A 120 -9.00 -8.33 -19.60
C CYS A 120 -9.19 -9.22 -18.36
N SER A 121 -10.22 -10.05 -18.25
CA SER A 121 -10.66 -10.57 -16.95
C SER A 121 -9.65 -11.44 -16.19
N GLU A 122 -8.64 -12.01 -16.86
CA GLU A 122 -7.71 -12.94 -16.21
C GLU A 122 -6.39 -12.32 -15.72
N ASN A 123 -5.96 -11.17 -16.28
CA ASN A 123 -4.62 -10.61 -16.06
C ASN A 123 -4.59 -9.19 -15.46
N LEU A 124 -5.67 -8.77 -14.79
CA LEU A 124 -5.70 -7.45 -14.16
C LEU A 124 -4.84 -7.38 -12.89
N PRO A 125 -4.15 -6.25 -12.66
CA PRO A 125 -3.50 -6.01 -11.38
C PRO A 125 -4.53 -5.87 -10.25
N VAL A 126 -4.07 -6.01 -9.01
CA VAL A 126 -4.86 -5.78 -7.81
C VAL A 126 -4.12 -4.81 -6.89
N LEU A 127 -4.71 -3.66 -6.58
CA LEU A 127 -4.10 -2.69 -5.67
C LEU A 127 -4.17 -3.20 -4.23
N LEU A 128 -3.06 -3.17 -3.49
CA LEU A 128 -3.04 -3.64 -2.10
C LEU A 128 -3.42 -2.50 -1.15
N VAL A 129 -4.70 -2.13 -1.19
CA VAL A 129 -5.30 -1.02 -0.43
C VAL A 129 -6.54 -1.45 0.33
N PRO A 130 -6.96 -0.71 1.36
CA PRO A 130 -8.25 -0.93 2.00
C PRO A 130 -9.39 -0.75 1.00
N GLN A 131 -10.34 -1.69 0.99
CA GLN A 131 -11.40 -1.72 -0.03
C GLN A 131 -12.56 -0.75 0.27
N ASN A 132 -12.70 -0.32 1.52
CA ASN A 132 -13.85 0.46 2.01
C ASN A 132 -13.50 1.88 2.50
N HIS A 133 -12.22 2.29 2.46
CA HIS A 133 -11.80 3.64 2.82
C HIS A 133 -10.45 4.00 2.15
N ALA A 134 -10.16 5.29 2.06
CA ALA A 134 -8.87 5.77 1.57
C ALA A 134 -7.75 5.41 2.55
N GLY A 135 -6.64 4.88 2.06
CA GLY A 135 -5.47 4.63 2.90
C GLY A 135 -4.75 5.93 3.27
N GLU A 136 -4.15 5.98 4.44
CA GLU A 136 -3.40 7.15 4.91
C GLU A 136 -1.91 6.83 5.04
N THR A 137 -1.09 7.88 4.88
CA THR A 137 0.36 7.80 5.07
C THR A 137 0.93 9.01 5.77
N THR A 138 2.03 8.83 6.50
CA THR A 138 2.85 9.96 7.00
C THR A 138 4.01 10.31 6.06
N SER A 139 4.39 9.39 5.17
CA SER A 139 5.51 9.58 4.26
C SER A 139 5.20 10.61 3.18
N GLY A 140 6.19 11.46 2.87
CA GLY A 140 6.15 12.35 1.71
C GLY A 140 6.33 11.63 0.37
N ARG A 141 6.98 10.47 0.42
CA ARG A 141 7.17 9.57 -0.72
C ARG A 141 6.66 8.20 -0.30
N PRO A 142 5.35 7.98 -0.30
CA PRO A 142 4.80 6.69 0.09
C PRO A 142 5.26 5.58 -0.86
N THR A 143 5.26 4.38 -0.32
CA THR A 143 5.50 3.16 -1.06
C THR A 143 4.16 2.52 -1.40
N PHE A 144 3.93 2.28 -2.69
CA PHE A 144 2.71 1.67 -3.20
C PHE A 144 2.91 0.19 -3.44
N PHE A 145 1.92 -0.60 -3.04
CA PHE A 145 1.93 -2.05 -3.17
C PHE A 145 0.75 -2.51 -4.02
N TRP A 146 1.02 -3.38 -4.99
CA TRP A 146 0.02 -3.94 -5.88
C TRP A 146 0.47 -5.33 -6.34
N TYR A 147 -0.47 -6.22 -6.65
CA TYR A 147 -0.20 -7.55 -7.16
C TYR A 147 -0.40 -7.57 -8.67
N MET A 148 0.56 -8.17 -9.38
CA MET A 148 0.46 -8.43 -10.81
C MET A 148 0.39 -9.94 -11.05
N PRO A 149 -0.61 -10.45 -11.82
CA PRO A 149 -0.72 -11.88 -12.10
C PRO A 149 0.23 -12.38 -13.19
N ASP A 150 0.76 -11.51 -14.05
CA ASP A 150 1.63 -11.91 -15.18
C ASP A 150 2.61 -10.79 -15.61
N THR A 151 3.47 -11.10 -16.57
CA THR A 151 4.45 -10.21 -17.19
C THR A 151 3.75 -9.24 -18.13
N GLN A 152 3.76 -7.95 -17.82
CA GLN A 152 3.17 -6.91 -18.67
C GLN A 152 3.84 -5.55 -18.45
N SER A 153 3.72 -4.69 -19.46
CA SER A 153 3.95 -3.26 -19.28
C SER A 153 2.72 -2.60 -18.65
N VAL A 154 2.93 -1.79 -17.62
CA VAL A 154 1.87 -1.02 -16.96
C VAL A 154 2.24 0.46 -16.92
N ASP A 155 1.24 1.34 -16.89
CA ASP A 155 1.43 2.76 -16.57
C ASP A 155 1.06 2.96 -15.10
N PHE A 156 1.95 3.53 -14.31
CA PHE A 156 1.72 3.92 -12.92
C PHE A 156 1.60 5.44 -12.85
N THR A 157 0.49 5.96 -12.30
CA THR A 157 0.29 7.41 -12.15
C THR A 157 -0.06 7.79 -10.72
N ILE A 158 0.28 9.01 -10.35
CA ILE A 158 -0.22 9.70 -9.15
C ILE A 158 -0.69 11.07 -9.57
N GLU A 159 -1.91 11.41 -9.19
CA GLU A 159 -2.60 12.65 -9.52
C GLU A 159 -3.08 13.31 -8.23
N LYS A 160 -2.97 14.64 -8.16
CA LYS A 160 -3.59 15.40 -7.07
C LYS A 160 -5.07 15.57 -7.40
N VAL A 161 -5.95 15.31 -6.42
CA VAL A 161 -7.40 15.48 -6.64
C VAL A 161 -7.70 16.93 -7.04
N GLY A 162 -8.45 17.10 -8.14
CA GLY A 162 -8.80 18.41 -8.69
C GLY A 162 -7.70 19.05 -9.57
N VAL A 163 -6.66 18.31 -9.94
CA VAL A 163 -5.59 18.78 -10.83
C VAL A 163 -5.42 17.80 -11.98
N ASP A 164 -5.49 18.29 -13.23
CA ASP A 164 -5.46 17.45 -14.43
C ASP A 164 -4.09 16.84 -14.74
N LYS A 165 -3.01 17.45 -14.26
CA LYS A 165 -1.64 16.98 -14.52
C LYS A 165 -1.19 16.02 -13.42
N PRO A 166 -0.68 14.81 -13.76
CA PRO A 166 -0.13 13.90 -12.78
C PRO A 166 1.10 14.51 -12.10
N VAL A 167 1.21 14.28 -10.79
CA VAL A 167 2.41 14.63 -10.02
C VAL A 167 3.54 13.63 -10.29
N PHE A 168 3.18 12.42 -10.72
CA PHE A 168 4.12 11.38 -11.10
C PHE A 168 3.48 10.43 -12.13
N GLU A 169 4.24 10.04 -13.14
CA GLU A 169 3.86 9.04 -14.13
C GLU A 169 5.10 8.25 -14.55
N GLU A 170 4.98 6.92 -14.56
CA GLU A 170 6.06 6.02 -14.99
C GLU A 170 5.49 4.79 -15.70
N LYS A 171 6.14 4.40 -16.80
CA LYS A 171 5.86 3.13 -17.47
C LYS A 171 6.75 2.03 -16.91
N LEU A 172 6.14 1.04 -16.24
CA LEU A 172 6.84 -0.05 -15.57
C LEU A 172 6.78 -1.33 -16.39
N GLN A 173 7.93 -1.98 -16.60
CA GLN A 173 8.01 -3.34 -17.13
C GLN A 173 8.01 -4.34 -15.99
N ILE A 174 6.95 -5.15 -15.89
CA ILE A 174 6.80 -6.19 -14.87
C ILE A 174 7.31 -7.52 -15.44
N PRO A 175 8.40 -8.09 -14.88
CA PRO A 175 9.06 -9.25 -15.48
C PRO A 175 8.41 -10.60 -15.11
N LYS A 176 7.55 -10.63 -14.09
CA LYS A 176 6.85 -11.83 -13.62
C LYS A 176 5.73 -11.48 -12.63
N ALA A 177 4.86 -12.46 -12.42
CA ALA A 177 3.82 -12.40 -11.40
C ALA A 177 4.36 -12.17 -9.98
N GLY A 178 3.65 -11.38 -9.18
CA GLY A 178 3.95 -11.19 -7.76
C GLY A 178 3.52 -9.84 -7.22
N ILE A 179 3.89 -9.58 -5.96
CA ILE A 179 3.71 -8.29 -5.31
C ILE A 179 4.82 -7.34 -5.77
N ILE A 180 4.39 -6.21 -6.29
CA ILE A 180 5.22 -5.11 -6.79
C ILE A 180 5.20 -3.98 -5.78
N GLN A 181 6.39 -3.40 -5.57
CA GLN A 181 6.59 -2.21 -4.77
C GLN A 181 7.08 -1.07 -5.66
N THR A 182 6.37 0.05 -5.64
CA THR A 182 6.68 1.26 -6.42
C THR A 182 6.83 2.45 -5.46
N GLU A 183 7.87 3.25 -5.65
CA GLU A 183 8.19 4.42 -4.82
C GLU A 183 8.34 5.66 -5.67
N ILE A 184 7.99 6.83 -5.12
CA ILE A 184 8.24 8.11 -5.79
C ILE A 184 9.76 8.38 -5.76
N PRO A 185 10.41 8.64 -6.90
CA PRO A 185 11.82 9.01 -6.98
C PRO A 185 12.19 10.13 -6.00
N GLU A 186 13.39 10.08 -5.41
CA GLU A 186 13.85 11.08 -4.43
C GLU A 186 13.97 12.51 -4.99
N ASN A 187 14.14 12.65 -6.31
CA ASN A 187 14.31 13.93 -7.00
C ASN A 187 12.99 14.66 -7.33
N LEU A 188 11.83 14.03 -7.13
CA LEU A 188 10.52 14.67 -7.33
C LEU A 188 10.06 15.40 -6.07
N PRO A 189 9.04 16.26 -6.08
CA PRO A 189 8.48 16.79 -4.83
C PRO A 189 7.77 15.70 -4.01
N GLU A 190 7.73 15.88 -2.69
CA GLU A 190 6.90 15.06 -1.82
C GLU A 190 5.41 15.38 -2.00
N LEU A 191 4.54 14.42 -1.70
CA LEU A 191 3.10 14.66 -1.57
C LEU A 191 2.86 15.69 -0.45
N ALA A 192 1.95 16.64 -0.61
CA ALA A 192 1.73 17.66 0.41
C ALA A 192 0.86 17.11 1.57
N VAL A 193 1.22 17.50 2.80
CA VAL A 193 0.45 17.12 4.00
C VAL A 193 -0.96 17.71 3.93
N GLY A 194 -1.96 16.92 4.33
CA GLY A 194 -3.37 17.29 4.32
C GLY A 194 -4.04 17.24 2.94
N GLN A 195 -3.34 16.73 1.91
CA GLN A 195 -3.87 16.62 0.56
C GLN A 195 -4.23 15.16 0.22
N ASP A 196 -5.30 15.01 -0.57
CA ASP A 196 -5.70 13.73 -1.16
C ASP A 196 -5.17 13.62 -2.59
N TYR A 197 -4.74 12.41 -2.91
CA TYR A 197 -4.23 12.02 -4.22
C TYR A 197 -4.93 10.76 -4.68
N LEU A 198 -4.93 10.56 -5.98
CA LEU A 198 -5.32 9.32 -6.62
C LEU A 198 -4.09 8.71 -7.25
N TRP A 199 -3.81 7.44 -6.93
CA TRP A 199 -2.78 6.70 -7.63
C TRP A 199 -3.42 5.58 -8.42
N SER A 200 -2.85 5.26 -9.57
CA SER A 200 -3.43 4.29 -10.49
C SER A 200 -2.39 3.38 -11.11
N VAL A 201 -2.85 2.17 -11.44
CA VAL A 201 -2.13 1.22 -12.30
C VAL A 201 -3.02 0.96 -13.50
N SER A 202 -2.49 1.23 -14.69
CA SER A 202 -3.19 1.00 -15.93
C SER A 202 -2.49 -0.05 -16.77
N VAL A 203 -3.28 -0.96 -17.34
CA VAL A 203 -2.83 -1.99 -18.27
C VAL A 203 -3.53 -1.83 -19.60
N VAL A 204 -2.81 -2.07 -20.69
CA VAL A 204 -3.41 -2.14 -22.03
C VAL A 204 -3.56 -3.61 -22.38
N CYS A 205 -4.80 -4.09 -22.46
CA CYS A 205 -5.11 -5.42 -22.99
C CYS A 205 -5.51 -5.26 -24.45
N GLY A 206 -5.16 -6.21 -25.31
CA GLY A 206 -5.67 -6.26 -26.67
C GLY A 206 -6.08 -7.67 -27.08
N ASP A 207 -7.08 -7.76 -27.95
CA ASP A 207 -7.40 -8.95 -28.73
C ASP A 207 -7.51 -8.59 -30.23
N THR A 208 -7.97 -9.55 -31.05
CA THR A 208 -8.21 -9.35 -32.49
C THR A 208 -9.20 -8.22 -32.81
N GLY A 209 -9.97 -7.73 -31.82
CA GLY A 209 -10.93 -6.64 -31.93
C GLY A 209 -10.43 -5.27 -31.44
N GLY A 210 -9.20 -5.16 -30.94
CA GLY A 210 -8.55 -3.89 -30.60
C GLY A 210 -7.89 -3.84 -29.22
N MET A 211 -7.24 -2.71 -28.92
CA MET A 211 -6.59 -2.45 -27.64
C MET A 211 -7.50 -1.61 -26.72
N LYS A 212 -7.58 -1.98 -25.44
CA LYS A 212 -8.31 -1.26 -24.39
C LYS A 212 -7.41 -1.03 -23.18
N LYS A 213 -7.41 0.20 -22.67
CA LYS A 213 -6.74 0.56 -21.41
C LYS A 213 -7.72 0.34 -20.26
N VAL A 214 -7.30 -0.45 -19.26
CA VAL A 214 -8.01 -0.65 -18.00
C VAL A 214 -7.21 0.00 -16.90
N THR A 215 -7.85 0.87 -16.12
CA THR A 215 -7.22 1.61 -15.01
C THR A 215 -7.86 1.20 -13.70
N LEU A 216 -7.02 0.79 -12.75
CA LEU A 216 -7.37 0.61 -11.35
C LEU A 216 -6.81 1.77 -10.55
N GLN A 217 -7.63 2.39 -9.73
CA GLN A 217 -7.27 3.60 -8.99
C GLN A 217 -7.65 3.46 -7.52
N ALA A 218 -6.84 4.06 -6.64
CA ALA A 218 -7.11 4.14 -5.21
C ALA A 218 -6.74 5.51 -4.65
N ALA A 219 -7.48 5.92 -3.62
CA ALA A 219 -7.22 7.15 -2.89
C ALA A 219 -6.10 6.98 -1.84
N ILE A 220 -5.28 8.01 -1.71
CA ILE A 220 -4.26 8.14 -0.66
C ILE A 220 -4.25 9.56 -0.11
N ARG A 221 -4.15 9.68 1.22
CA ARG A 221 -3.97 10.97 1.89
C ARG A 221 -2.65 11.01 2.65
N ARG A 222 -1.85 12.06 2.46
CA ARG A 222 -0.72 12.33 3.36
C ARG A 222 -1.22 13.10 4.57
N VAL A 223 -0.95 12.60 5.77
CA VAL A 223 -1.35 13.20 7.04
C VAL A 223 -0.10 13.47 7.89
N ALA A 224 -0.13 14.52 8.72
CA ALA A 224 0.97 14.80 9.63
C ALA A 224 1.08 13.70 10.69
N ALA A 225 2.30 13.30 11.04
CA ALA A 225 2.54 12.40 12.15
C ALA A 225 2.10 13.06 13.47
N THR A 226 1.21 12.41 14.21
CA THR A 226 0.78 12.89 15.53
C THR A 226 1.90 12.73 16.56
N GLN A 227 1.86 13.50 17.64
CA GLN A 227 2.79 13.33 18.75
C GLN A 227 2.72 11.92 19.35
N GLU A 228 1.51 11.35 19.42
CA GLU A 228 1.30 10.00 19.92
C GLU A 228 1.90 8.94 18.99
N LEU A 229 1.72 9.06 17.68
CA LEU A 229 2.37 8.18 16.70
C LEU A 229 3.90 8.22 16.88
N ASN A 230 4.47 9.43 16.92
CA ASN A 230 5.90 9.62 17.10
C ASN A 230 6.41 9.01 18.43
N ARG A 231 5.65 9.14 19.51
CA ARG A 231 5.98 8.55 20.82
C ARG A 231 6.00 7.01 20.74
N ARG A 232 5.00 6.40 20.11
CA ARG A 232 4.94 4.93 19.95
C ARG A 232 6.05 4.40 19.04
N LEU A 233 6.33 5.11 17.95
CA LEU A 233 7.41 4.73 17.02
C LEU A 233 8.78 4.78 17.69
N LYS A 234 9.05 5.74 18.58
CA LYS A 234 10.29 5.80 19.37
C LYS A 234 10.49 4.58 20.27
N SER A 235 9.41 3.91 20.69
CA SER A 235 9.48 2.70 21.51
C SER A 235 9.58 1.40 20.71
N ALA A 236 9.35 1.46 19.39
CA ALA A 236 9.45 0.30 18.51
C ALA A 236 10.92 -0.11 18.32
N ARG A 237 11.23 -1.40 18.49
CA ARG A 237 12.61 -1.91 18.46
C ARG A 237 12.99 -2.57 17.13
N SER A 238 12.02 -2.71 16.22
CA SER A 238 12.19 -3.35 14.92
C SER A 238 11.23 -2.77 13.90
N GLU A 239 11.52 -2.96 12.60
CA GLU A 239 10.59 -2.59 11.53
C GLU A 239 9.25 -3.32 11.63
N ARG A 240 9.25 -4.57 12.11
CA ARG A 240 8.02 -5.31 12.41
C ARG A 240 7.19 -4.64 13.52
N ASP A 241 7.84 -4.13 14.58
CA ASP A 241 7.15 -3.38 15.64
C ASP A 241 6.62 -2.03 15.13
N ARG A 242 7.40 -1.34 14.29
CA ARG A 242 6.95 -0.09 13.64
C ARG A 242 5.72 -0.35 12.77
N ALA A 243 5.69 -1.45 12.02
CA ALA A 243 4.53 -1.84 11.23
C ALA A 243 3.27 -2.04 12.10
N ARG A 244 3.41 -2.69 13.26
CA ARG A 244 2.30 -2.86 14.21
C ARG A 244 1.79 -1.51 14.73
N VAL A 245 2.70 -0.59 15.06
CA VAL A 245 2.33 0.77 15.47
C VAL A 245 1.57 1.50 14.35
N TYR A 246 2.11 1.52 13.12
CA TYR A 246 1.44 2.16 11.99
C TYR A 246 0.06 1.55 11.71
N ALA A 247 -0.06 0.23 11.71
CA ALA A 247 -1.33 -0.47 11.48
C ALA A 247 -2.37 -0.12 12.55
N GLN A 248 -1.99 -0.11 13.83
CA GLN A 248 -2.87 0.26 14.95
C GLN A 248 -3.26 1.74 14.96
N GLN A 249 -2.54 2.58 14.23
CA GLN A 249 -2.81 4.02 14.09
C GLN A 249 -3.45 4.37 12.73
N GLY A 250 -3.73 3.39 11.87
CA GLY A 250 -4.42 3.59 10.58
C GLY A 250 -3.53 4.00 9.40
N PHE A 251 -2.21 3.98 9.55
CA PHE A 251 -1.27 4.31 8.49
C PHE A 251 -0.93 3.09 7.63
N TRP A 252 -1.85 2.74 6.71
CA TRP A 252 -1.79 1.54 5.88
C TRP A 252 -0.49 1.42 5.08
N TYR A 253 -0.12 2.46 4.34
CA TYR A 253 1.06 2.42 3.46
C TYR A 253 2.36 2.31 4.25
N ASP A 254 2.47 3.03 5.37
CA ASP A 254 3.64 2.97 6.27
C ASP A 254 3.77 1.59 6.93
N ALA A 255 2.64 0.95 7.29
CA ALA A 255 2.64 -0.41 7.85
C ALA A 255 3.15 -1.46 6.85
N LEU A 256 2.65 -1.44 5.61
CA LEU A 256 3.12 -2.35 4.56
C LEU A 256 4.60 -2.12 4.22
N LYS A 257 5.04 -0.85 4.16
CA LYS A 257 6.46 -0.52 3.93
C LYS A 257 7.35 -1.08 5.04
N ALA A 258 6.98 -0.88 6.30
CA ALA A 258 7.75 -1.39 7.43
C ALA A 258 7.85 -2.93 7.43
N LEU A 259 6.76 -3.65 7.09
CA LEU A 259 6.83 -5.11 6.92
C LEU A 259 7.67 -5.54 5.71
N SER A 260 7.60 -4.80 4.60
CA SER A 260 8.45 -5.05 3.44
C SER A 260 9.94 -4.93 3.80
N SER A 261 10.33 -3.82 4.45
CA SER A 261 11.70 -3.62 4.93
C SER A 261 12.12 -4.65 5.99
N ALA A 262 11.22 -5.06 6.88
CA ALA A 262 11.49 -6.15 7.81
C ALA A 262 11.76 -7.47 7.08
N SER A 263 11.00 -7.78 6.02
CA SER A 263 11.19 -8.99 5.22
C SER A 263 12.46 -8.94 4.37
N GLU A 264 12.89 -7.77 3.91
CA GLU A 264 14.18 -7.58 3.22
C GLU A 264 15.34 -7.87 4.18
N ALA A 265 15.27 -7.35 5.41
CA ALA A 265 16.29 -7.56 6.42
C ALA A 265 16.33 -9.01 6.95
N LYS A 266 15.19 -9.69 7.02
CA LYS A 266 15.08 -11.08 7.53
C LYS A 266 14.20 -11.96 6.64
N PRO A 267 14.69 -12.38 5.45
CA PRO A 267 13.87 -13.08 4.46
C PRO A 267 13.29 -14.43 4.91
N GLN A 268 13.95 -15.07 5.88
CA GLN A 268 13.59 -16.39 6.41
C GLN A 268 12.61 -16.32 7.60
N GLU A 269 12.35 -15.12 8.15
CA GLU A 269 11.46 -14.98 9.30
C GLU A 269 9.99 -15.04 8.83
N GLN A 270 9.40 -16.24 8.89
CA GLN A 270 8.05 -16.52 8.39
C GLN A 270 6.98 -15.63 9.02
N LEU A 271 7.15 -15.28 10.31
CA LEU A 271 6.25 -14.40 11.04
C LEU A 271 6.07 -13.02 10.39
N ILE A 272 7.05 -12.50 9.66
CA ILE A 272 6.94 -11.21 8.94
C ILE A 272 6.02 -11.37 7.73
N SER A 273 6.16 -12.48 7.02
CA SER A 273 5.30 -12.79 5.86
C SER A 273 3.85 -13.04 6.31
N ASP A 274 3.67 -13.69 7.45
CA ASP A 274 2.35 -13.93 8.02
C ASP A 274 1.69 -12.63 8.44
N ASP A 275 2.40 -11.72 9.15
CA ASP A 275 1.89 -10.39 9.49
C ASP A 275 1.48 -9.60 8.23
N PHE A 276 2.27 -9.66 7.15
CA PHE A 276 1.96 -8.98 5.89
C PHE A 276 0.67 -9.53 5.26
N TYR A 277 0.53 -10.85 5.19
CA TYR A 277 -0.67 -11.48 4.63
C TYR A 277 -1.90 -11.25 5.50
N SER A 278 -1.76 -11.24 6.82
CA SER A 278 -2.87 -10.93 7.72
C SER A 278 -3.41 -9.52 7.49
N LEU A 279 -2.55 -8.53 7.28
CA LEU A 279 -3.02 -7.17 6.94
C LEU A 279 -3.86 -7.18 5.66
N LEU A 280 -3.42 -7.89 4.62
CA LEU A 280 -4.17 -8.01 3.36
C LEU A 280 -5.53 -8.72 3.58
N GLU A 281 -5.56 -9.79 4.36
CA GLU A 281 -6.80 -10.52 4.69
C GLU A 281 -7.79 -9.63 5.45
N GLN A 282 -7.32 -8.82 6.40
CA GLN A 282 -8.14 -7.87 7.19
C GLN A 282 -8.85 -6.83 6.33
N VAL A 283 -8.32 -6.50 5.14
CA VAL A 283 -8.94 -5.58 4.19
C VAL A 283 -9.60 -6.27 3.00
N GLY A 284 -9.81 -7.58 3.06
CA GLY A 284 -10.55 -8.35 2.05
C GLY A 284 -9.73 -8.85 0.87
N LEU A 285 -8.38 -8.76 0.90
CA LEU A 285 -7.50 -9.17 -0.20
C LEU A 285 -7.07 -10.65 -0.14
N ASN A 286 -7.93 -11.51 0.40
CA ASN A 286 -7.70 -12.95 0.58
C ASN A 286 -7.25 -13.66 -0.71
N GLN A 287 -7.86 -13.28 -1.84
CA GLN A 287 -7.52 -13.81 -3.17
C GLN A 287 -6.07 -13.53 -3.58
N VAL A 288 -5.53 -12.36 -3.23
CA VAL A 288 -4.13 -12.03 -3.50
C VAL A 288 -3.21 -12.89 -2.65
N VAL A 289 -3.54 -13.06 -1.36
CA VAL A 289 -2.76 -13.90 -0.45
C VAL A 289 -2.71 -15.35 -0.96
N ALA A 290 -3.84 -15.90 -1.40
CA ALA A 290 -3.90 -17.24 -1.98
C ALA A 290 -2.99 -17.38 -3.21
N LYS A 291 -3.11 -16.44 -4.18
CA LYS A 291 -2.27 -16.42 -5.39
C LYS A 291 -0.78 -16.29 -5.06
N GLN A 292 -0.42 -15.39 -4.14
CA GLN A 292 0.98 -15.18 -3.76
C GLN A 292 1.58 -16.40 -3.05
N ARG A 293 0.81 -17.08 -2.19
CA ARG A 293 1.24 -18.34 -1.56
C ARG A 293 1.44 -19.46 -2.59
N GLN A 294 0.59 -19.55 -3.61
CA GLN A 294 0.73 -20.50 -4.70
C GLN A 294 2.00 -20.24 -5.53
N ASN A 295 2.28 -18.98 -5.86
CA ASN A 295 3.47 -18.59 -6.63
C ASN A 295 4.79 -18.89 -5.91
N ARG A 296 4.79 -19.00 -4.57
CA ARG A 296 5.98 -19.39 -3.79
C ARG A 296 6.27 -20.90 -3.78
N ARG A 297 5.29 -21.73 -4.16
CA ARG A 297 5.42 -23.19 -4.16
C ARG A 297 5.88 -23.75 -5.52
N ARG A 298 5.82 -22.93 -6.57
CA ARG A 298 6.30 -23.23 -7.91
C ARG A 298 7.72 -22.72 -8.07
#